data_AF-A0A7V8WF41-F1
#
_entry.id   AF-A0A7V8WF41-F1
#
_cell.length_a   1.000
_cell.length_b   1.000
_cell.length_c   1.000
_cell.angle_alpha   90.00
_cell.angle_beta   90.00
_cell.angle_gamma   90.00
#
_symmetry.space_group_name_H-M   'P 1'
#
loop_
_entity.id
_entity.type
_entity.pdbx_description
1 polymer ?
#
loop_
_entity_poly.entity_id
_entity_poly.type
_entity_poly.pdbx_seq_one_letter_code
_entity_poly.pdbx_strand_id
1 'polypeptide(L)'
;MTFDVDVVLRDRDHAVTERIHQTGEPREWTDTDVAAVLREILLAIDRARNPAATDRYVALRGFSWIVEPTAAGVVIAIEIPSGAAVAGPFDIEQPALDRMISRVLAAGSPRTVVH
;
A
#
# COMPACT_ATOMS: atom_id res chain seq x y z
N MET A 1 1.92 11.62 -10.12
CA MET A 1 2.50 12.07 -8.83
C MET A 1 3.72 11.25 -8.39
N THR A 2 4.43 11.73 -7.36
CA THR A 2 5.49 10.98 -6.67
C THR A 2 5.23 11.04 -5.17
N PHE A 3 5.37 9.94 -4.46
CA PHE A 3 5.21 9.86 -3.01
C PHE A 3 6.29 9.00 -2.38
N ASP A 4 6.51 9.23 -1.09
CA ASP A 4 7.44 8.45 -0.30
C ASP A 4 6.69 7.32 0.44
N VAL A 5 7.37 6.18 0.57
CA VAL A 5 6.94 5.01 1.32
C VAL A 5 7.98 4.70 2.37
N ASP A 6 7.63 4.91 3.62
CA ASP A 6 8.50 4.61 4.75
C ASP A 6 8.25 3.17 5.21
N VAL A 7 9.28 2.33 5.08
CA VAL A 7 9.24 0.89 5.40
C VAL A 7 10.00 0.61 6.69
N VAL A 8 9.36 -0.08 7.62
CA VAL A 8 9.99 -0.61 8.84
C VAL A 8 9.89 -2.12 8.84
N LEU A 9 11.02 -2.82 8.90
CA LEU A 9 11.06 -4.28 8.99
C LEU A 9 11.19 -4.70 10.45
N ARG A 10 10.50 -5.77 10.84
CA ARG A 10 10.52 -6.28 12.24
C ARG A 10 11.93 -6.61 12.74
N ASP A 11 12.80 -7.04 11.85
CA ASP A 11 14.17 -7.48 12.08
C ASP A 11 15.22 -6.36 11.90
N ARG A 12 14.80 -5.09 11.77
CA ARG A 12 15.70 -3.94 11.61
C ARG A 12 15.26 -2.75 12.47
N ASP A 13 16.25 -2.06 13.03
CA ASP A 13 16.02 -0.92 13.93
C ASP A 13 15.94 0.44 13.21
N HIS A 14 15.79 0.46 11.88
CA HIS A 14 15.67 1.68 11.10
C HIS A 14 14.62 1.55 10.00
N ALA A 15 14.01 2.70 9.67
CA ALA A 15 13.13 2.83 8.52
C ALA A 15 13.95 3.03 7.23
N VAL A 16 13.45 2.52 6.11
CA VAL A 16 13.94 2.80 4.76
C VAL A 16 12.85 3.54 4.01
N THR A 17 13.17 4.71 3.46
CA THR A 17 12.25 5.47 2.62
C THR A 17 12.48 5.11 1.15
N GLU A 18 11.42 4.71 0.46
CA GLU A 18 11.42 4.50 -0.97
C GLU A 18 10.52 5.52 -1.68
N ARG A 19 11.03 6.10 -2.78
CA ARG A 19 10.27 7.05 -3.59
C ARG A 19 9.61 6.35 -4.77
N ILE A 20 8.29 6.42 -4.83
CA ILE A 20 7.48 5.74 -5.84
C ILE A 20 6.84 6.76 -6.76
N HIS A 21 6.93 6.51 -8.07
CA HIS A 21 6.26 7.28 -9.10
C HIS A 21 4.97 6.57 -9.52
N GLN A 22 3.84 7.27 -9.42
CA GLN A 22 2.53 6.76 -9.79
C GLN A 22 1.85 7.72 -10.77
N THR A 23 1.18 7.16 -11.78
CA THR A 23 0.42 7.97 -12.74
C THR A 23 -0.89 8.45 -12.11
N GLY A 24 -1.34 9.65 -12.48
CA GLY A 24 -2.56 10.27 -11.95
C GLY A 24 -2.33 10.97 -10.61
N GLU A 25 -3.30 11.82 -10.25
CA GLU A 25 -3.36 12.52 -8.96
C GLU A 25 -4.33 11.80 -8.02
N PRO A 26 -4.11 11.80 -6.69
CA PRO A 26 -4.93 11.03 -5.75
C PRO A 26 -6.42 11.30 -5.83
N ARG A 27 -6.80 12.55 -6.09
CA ARG A 27 -8.21 12.97 -6.25
C ARG A 27 -8.93 12.29 -7.41
N GLU A 28 -8.19 11.84 -8.41
CA GLU A 28 -8.70 11.28 -9.66
C GLU A 28 -8.52 9.75 -9.73
N TRP A 29 -7.99 9.14 -8.67
CA TRP A 29 -7.72 7.71 -8.65
C TRP A 29 -8.97 6.86 -8.81
N THR A 30 -8.80 5.79 -9.59
CA THR A 30 -9.74 4.68 -9.72
C THR A 30 -9.31 3.51 -8.84
N ASP A 31 -10.17 2.49 -8.74
CA ASP A 31 -9.82 1.23 -8.05
C ASP A 31 -8.57 0.57 -8.67
N THR A 32 -8.32 0.75 -9.98
CA THR A 32 -7.12 0.23 -10.64
C THR A 32 -5.86 0.94 -10.15
N ASP A 33 -5.93 2.27 -9.98
CA ASP A 33 -4.81 3.07 -9.48
C ASP A 33 -4.51 2.74 -8.03
N VAL A 34 -5.54 2.64 -7.18
CA VAL A 34 -5.40 2.23 -5.79
C VAL A 34 -4.80 0.83 -5.69
N ALA A 35 -5.24 -0.11 -6.54
CA ALA A 35 -4.64 -1.44 -6.58
C ALA A 35 -3.15 -1.41 -6.97
N ALA A 36 -2.75 -0.51 -7.87
CA ALA A 36 -1.35 -0.33 -8.25
C ALA A 36 -0.54 0.25 -7.08
N VAL A 37 -1.06 1.27 -6.40
CA VAL A 37 -0.43 1.88 -5.22
C VAL A 37 -0.22 0.85 -4.11
N LEU A 38 -1.25 0.05 -3.78
CA LEU A 38 -1.13 -1.01 -2.76
C LEU A 38 -0.06 -2.06 -3.14
N ARG A 39 0.03 -2.44 -4.42
CA ARG A 39 1.09 -3.35 -4.89
C ARG A 39 2.47 -2.72 -4.74
N GLU A 40 2.62 -1.45 -5.08
CA GLU A 40 3.90 -0.75 -4.93
C GLU A 40 4.35 -0.62 -3.47
N ILE A 41 3.43 -0.40 -2.54
CA ILE A 41 3.75 -0.40 -1.10
C ILE A 41 4.23 -1.79 -0.64
N LEU A 42 3.54 -2.86 -1.05
CA LEU A 42 3.97 -4.24 -0.73
C LEU A 42 5.33 -4.59 -1.37
N LEU A 43 5.56 -4.14 -2.60
CA LEU A 43 6.84 -4.31 -3.29
C LEU A 43 7.95 -3.52 -2.58
N ALA A 44 7.67 -2.35 -2.01
CA ALA A 44 8.65 -1.60 -1.23
C ALA A 44 9.09 -2.38 0.01
N ILE A 45 8.14 -3.02 0.71
CA ILE A 45 8.47 -3.91 1.83
C ILE A 45 9.32 -5.09 1.36
N ASP A 46 8.95 -5.73 0.24
CA ASP A 46 9.72 -6.84 -0.34
C ASP A 46 11.12 -6.40 -0.81
N ARG A 47 11.28 -5.21 -1.39
CA ARG A 47 12.58 -4.63 -1.78
C ARG A 47 13.46 -4.37 -0.57
N ALA A 48 12.91 -3.79 0.48
CA ALA A 48 13.63 -3.60 1.73
C ALA A 48 14.08 -4.95 2.32
N ARG A 49 13.19 -5.95 2.35
CA ARG A 49 13.47 -7.27 2.92
C ARG A 49 14.47 -8.07 2.08
N ASN A 50 14.25 -8.12 0.78
CA ASN A 50 14.96 -8.94 -0.20
C ASN A 50 15.61 -8.05 -1.28
N PRO A 51 16.69 -7.31 -0.95
CA PRO A 51 17.28 -6.35 -1.88
C PRO A 51 17.91 -7.00 -3.12
N ALA A 52 18.39 -8.24 -3.01
CA ALA A 52 19.04 -8.97 -4.11
C ALA A 52 18.05 -9.74 -5.03
N ALA A 53 16.75 -9.74 -4.72
CA ALA A 53 15.77 -10.48 -5.51
C ALA A 53 15.55 -9.84 -6.89
N THR A 54 15.61 -10.67 -7.93
CA THR A 54 15.40 -10.28 -9.34
C THR A 54 13.99 -10.53 -9.84
N ASP A 55 13.29 -11.51 -9.27
CA ASP A 55 11.86 -11.75 -9.53
C ASP A 55 11.06 -11.36 -8.29
N ARG A 56 9.98 -10.61 -8.49
CA ARG A 56 9.17 -10.03 -7.42
C ARG A 56 7.71 -10.25 -7.71
N TYR A 57 7.04 -10.88 -6.76
CA TYR A 57 5.61 -11.12 -6.81
C TYR A 57 4.97 -10.73 -5.48
N VAL A 58 3.96 -9.88 -5.56
CA VAL A 58 3.11 -9.52 -4.42
C VAL A 58 1.65 -9.81 -4.76
N ALA A 59 0.92 -10.30 -3.76
CA ALA A 59 -0.52 -10.49 -3.86
C ALA A 59 -1.22 -9.50 -2.94
N LEU A 60 -2.38 -8.98 -3.36
CA LEU A 60 -3.19 -8.08 -2.55
C LEU A 60 -3.98 -8.83 -1.46
N ARG A 61 -3.27 -9.54 -0.57
CA ARG A 61 -3.84 -10.33 0.53
C ARG A 61 -2.82 -10.53 1.66
N GLY A 62 -3.30 -10.87 2.85
CA GLY A 62 -2.43 -11.25 3.97
C GLY A 62 -1.76 -10.06 4.66
N PHE A 63 -2.38 -8.88 4.58
CA PHE A 63 -1.98 -7.67 5.28
C PHE A 63 -3.21 -6.98 5.90
N SER A 64 -2.99 -6.19 6.93
CA SER A 64 -3.96 -5.20 7.42
C SER A 64 -3.64 -3.82 6.84
N TRP A 65 -4.65 -2.98 6.67
CA TRP A 65 -4.48 -1.60 6.24
C TRP A 65 -5.30 -0.66 7.12
N ILE A 66 -4.84 0.58 7.23
CA ILE A 66 -5.61 1.69 7.80
C ILE A 66 -5.34 2.92 6.94
N VAL A 67 -6.38 3.73 6.71
CA VAL A 67 -6.25 5.06 6.13
C VAL A 67 -6.40 6.09 7.25
N GLU A 68 -5.33 6.83 7.53
CA GLU A 68 -5.29 7.81 8.62
C GLU A 68 -5.20 9.24 8.06
N PRO A 69 -6.02 10.18 8.55
CA PRO A 69 -5.89 11.59 8.20
C PRO A 69 -4.66 12.20 8.88
N THR A 70 -4.04 13.15 8.19
CA THR A 70 -2.90 13.95 8.65
C THR A 70 -3.15 15.42 8.35
N ALA A 71 -2.27 16.32 8.80
CA ALA A 71 -2.34 17.74 8.47
C ALA A 71 -2.17 18.04 6.96
N ALA A 72 -1.56 17.12 6.20
CA ALA A 72 -1.18 17.33 4.80
C ALA A 72 -1.97 16.46 3.80
N GLY A 73 -2.99 15.73 4.27
CA GLY A 73 -3.74 14.76 3.45
C GLY A 73 -3.95 13.46 4.23
N VAL A 74 -4.02 12.33 3.54
CA VAL A 74 -4.23 11.01 4.16
C VAL A 74 -3.07 10.07 3.90
N VAL A 75 -2.71 9.21 4.85
CA VAL A 75 -1.69 8.18 4.64
C VAL A 75 -2.34 6.80 4.61
N ILE A 76 -1.73 5.90 3.85
CA ILE A 76 -2.04 4.46 3.91
C ILE A 76 -0.97 3.81 4.77
N ALA A 77 -1.37 3.21 5.88
CA ALA A 77 -0.52 2.31 6.66
C ALA A 77 -0.87 0.87 6.29
N ILE A 78 0.13 0.07 5.92
CA ILE A 78 0.01 -1.38 5.68
C ILE A 78 0.89 -2.12 6.67
N GLU A 79 0.36 -3.19 7.27
CA GLU A 79 1.12 -4.09 8.13
C GLU A 79 1.02 -5.54 7.64
N ILE A 80 2.19 -6.21 7.59
CA ILE A 80 2.34 -7.64 7.37
C ILE A 80 3.17 -8.25 8.51
N PRO A 81 3.18 -9.59 8.71
CA PRO A 81 3.95 -10.21 9.79
C PRO A 81 5.43 -9.79 9.82
N SER A 82 5.99 -9.52 8.64
CA SER A 82 7.39 -9.19 8.45
C SER A 82 7.72 -7.70 8.63
N GLY A 83 6.75 -6.80 8.66
CA GLY A 83 7.01 -5.36 8.76
C GLY A 83 5.80 -4.51 8.41
N ALA A 84 6.00 -3.21 8.42
CA ALA A 84 4.98 -2.22 8.10
C ALA A 84 5.50 -1.20 7.10
N ALA A 85 4.59 -0.54 6.40
CA ALA A 85 4.89 0.60 5.55
C ALA A 85 3.83 1.70 5.70
N VAL A 86 4.27 2.95 5.59
CA VAL A 86 3.38 4.12 5.52
C VAL A 86 3.64 4.85 4.22
N ALA A 87 2.59 5.13 3.46
CA ALA A 87 2.66 5.81 2.18
C ALA A 87 1.79 7.07 2.16
N GLY A 88 2.30 8.12 1.53
CA GLY A 88 1.61 9.40 1.39
C GLY A 88 2.41 10.55 2.01
N PRO A 89 1.75 11.66 2.40
CA PRO A 89 0.30 11.87 2.37
C PRO A 89 -0.26 12.00 0.94
N PHE A 90 -1.52 11.61 0.78
CA PHE A 90 -2.29 11.69 -0.46
C PHE A 90 -3.39 12.74 -0.33
N ASP A 91 -3.56 13.55 -1.37
CA ASP A 91 -4.63 14.54 -1.45
C ASP A 91 -5.95 13.88 -1.90
N ILE A 92 -6.57 13.09 -1.03
CA ILE A 92 -7.87 12.44 -1.22
C ILE A 92 -8.56 12.33 0.14
N GLU A 93 -9.89 12.38 0.16
CA GLU A 93 -10.64 12.21 1.41
C GLU A 93 -10.46 10.79 1.99
N GLN A 94 -10.22 10.71 3.30
CA GLN A 94 -10.02 9.43 4.00
C GLN A 94 -11.14 8.42 3.72
N PRO A 95 -12.43 8.79 3.80
CA PRO A 95 -13.51 7.82 3.57
C PRO A 95 -13.61 7.37 2.11
N ALA A 96 -13.16 8.20 1.17
CA ALA A 96 -13.14 7.84 -0.24
C ALA A 96 -12.05 6.81 -0.53
N LEU A 97 -10.83 7.04 -0.02
CA LEU A 97 -9.70 6.14 -0.18
C LEU A 97 -9.93 4.78 0.52
N ASP A 98 -10.43 4.80 1.76
CA ASP A 98 -10.75 3.57 2.50
C ASP A 98 -11.78 2.70 1.74
N ARG A 99 -12.80 3.33 1.17
CA ARG A 99 -13.81 2.64 0.35
C ARG A 99 -13.23 2.06 -0.94
N MET A 100 -12.30 2.75 -1.59
CA MET A 100 -11.60 2.25 -2.78
C MET A 100 -10.75 1.02 -2.44
N ILE A 101 -9.94 1.09 -1.37
CA ILE A 101 -9.12 -0.04 -0.90
C ILE A 101 -10.01 -1.24 -0.60
N SER A 102 -11.12 -1.04 0.14
CA SER A 102 -12.08 -2.10 0.45
C SER A 102 -12.63 -2.79 -0.80
N ARG A 103 -13.00 -2.03 -1.84
CA ARG A 103 -13.47 -2.61 -3.12
C ARG A 103 -12.38 -3.40 -3.84
N VAL A 104 -11.16 -2.87 -3.89
CA VAL A 104 -10.01 -3.53 -4.52
C VAL A 104 -9.74 -4.89 -3.88
N LEU A 105 -9.73 -4.96 -2.55
CA LEU A 105 -9.44 -6.20 -1.82
C LEU A 105 -10.60 -7.22 -1.90
N ALA A 106 -11.84 -6.73 -1.97
CA ALA A 106 -13.01 -7.58 -2.20
C ALA A 106 -13.00 -8.21 -3.60
N ALA A 107 -12.58 -7.47 -4.63
CA ALA A 107 -12.50 -7.97 -6.01
C ALA A 107 -11.41 -9.04 -6.22
N GLY A 108 -10.32 -8.99 -5.44
CA GLY A 108 -9.22 -9.95 -5.51
C GLY A 108 -9.40 -11.23 -4.68
N SER A 109 -10.42 -11.27 -3.81
CA SER A 109 -10.71 -12.45 -2.99
C SER A 109 -11.57 -13.46 -3.78
N PRO A 110 -11.18 -14.74 -3.89
CA PRO A 110 -12.07 -15.74 -4.48
C PRO A 110 -13.37 -15.80 -3.67
N ARG A 111 -14.52 -15.76 -4.34
CA ARG A 111 -15.81 -15.99 -3.69
C ARG A 111 -15.79 -17.41 -3.12
N THR A 112 -15.65 -17.53 -1.80
CA THR A 112 -15.89 -18.80 -1.11
C THR A 112 -17.37 -19.13 -1.23
N VAL A 113 -17.73 -19.97 -2.20
CA VAL A 113 -19.05 -20.60 -2.24
C VAL A 113 -19.01 -21.76 -1.26
N VAL A 114 -19.68 -21.60 -0.11
CA VAL A 114 -19.91 -22.71 0.81
C VAL A 114 -21.08 -23.51 0.23
N HIS A 115 -20.82 -24.75 -0.19
CA HIS A 115 -21.82 -25.72 -0.62
C HIS A 115 -22.39 -26.47 0.58
#